data_AF-A0A829ZQ83-F1
#
_entry.id   AF-A0A829ZQ83-F1
#
_cell.length_a   1.000
_cell.length_b   1.000
_cell.length_c   1.000
_cell.angle_alpha   90.00
_cell.angle_beta   90.00
_cell.angle_gamma   90.00
#
_symmetry.space_group_name_H-M   'P 1'
#
loop_
_entity.id
_entity.type
_entity.pdbx_description
1 polymer ?
#
loop_
_entity_poly.entity_id
_entity_poly.type
_entity_poly.pdbx_seq_one_letter_code
_entity_poly.pdbx_strand_id
1 'polypeptide(L)'
;MEQQMEQRAPKGSIPFYPHHFMAELALALGFIGLVLFLAGIAPRELRPPANPIMTPAHIKPEWYFLWVYGLLKVVPQLLGLAISALVFLALFLLPWLDRSPHRRPEERPKVIIGTLLVLIGLVVLTYVGLR
;
A
#
# COMPACT_ATOMS: atom_id res chain seq x y z
N MET A 1 23.76 26.11 20.56
CA MET A 1 22.82 25.50 19.58
C MET A 1 22.31 24.15 20.07
N GLU A 2 23.16 23.25 20.57
CA GLU A 2 22.74 21.94 21.14
C GLU A 2 21.74 22.08 22.31
N GLN A 3 22.00 23.01 23.25
CA GLN A 3 21.09 23.27 24.38
C GLN A 3 19.70 23.80 23.98
N GLN A 4 19.56 24.39 22.78
CA GLN A 4 18.27 24.84 22.25
C GLN A 4 17.51 23.72 21.50
N MET A 5 18.24 22.73 20.96
CA MET A 5 17.64 21.54 20.34
C MET A 5 17.06 20.61 21.40
N GLU A 6 17.74 20.46 22.53
CA GLU A 6 17.31 19.62 23.65
C GLU A 6 16.05 20.16 24.33
N GLN A 7 15.87 21.49 24.38
CA GLN A 7 14.66 22.13 24.92
C GLN A 7 13.43 22.03 24.00
N ARG A 8 13.62 21.76 22.69
CA ARG A 8 12.54 21.57 21.71
C ARG A 8 12.15 20.10 21.49
N ALA A 9 12.97 19.17 21.98
CA ALA A 9 12.76 17.76 21.79
C ALA A 9 11.58 17.26 22.66
N PRO A 10 10.59 16.55 22.09
CA PRO A 10 9.55 15.93 22.90
C PRO A 10 10.17 14.94 23.90
N LYS A 11 9.64 14.88 25.12
CA LYS A 11 10.17 14.02 26.19
C LYS A 11 10.35 12.57 25.69
N GLY A 12 11.59 12.08 25.73
CA GLY A 12 11.95 10.72 25.31
C GLY A 12 12.46 10.57 23.87
N SER A 13 12.65 11.65 23.12
CA SER A 13 13.25 11.57 21.77
C SER A 13 14.76 11.30 21.83
N ILE A 14 15.23 10.35 21.03
CA ILE A 14 16.65 10.09 20.78
C ILE A 14 17.13 10.86 19.52
N PRO A 15 18.41 11.24 19.43
CA PRO A 15 18.91 11.95 18.26
C PRO A 15 18.87 11.05 17.01
N PHE A 16 18.47 11.64 15.88
CA PHE A 16 18.34 10.93 14.60
C PHE A 16 19.64 10.23 14.19
N TYR A 17 20.75 10.95 14.25
CA TYR A 17 22.08 10.38 14.06
C TYR A 17 22.73 10.12 15.43
N PRO A 18 23.38 8.97 15.64
CA PRO A 18 23.54 7.86 14.70
C PRO A 18 22.38 6.84 14.73
N HIS A 19 21.51 6.86 15.75
CA HIS A 19 20.61 5.75 16.08
C HIS A 19 19.60 5.42 14.98
N HIS A 20 18.69 6.35 14.66
CA HIS A 20 17.67 6.13 13.63
C HIS A 20 18.31 5.96 12.25
N PHE A 21 19.35 6.73 11.93
CA PHE A 21 20.05 6.61 10.66
C PHE A 21 20.59 5.20 10.41
N MET A 22 21.24 4.59 11.42
CA MET A 22 21.78 3.22 11.28
C MET A 22 20.67 2.17 11.15
N ALA A 23 19.56 2.33 11.87
CA ALA A 23 18.41 1.43 11.75
C ALA A 23 17.77 1.50 10.35
N GLU A 24 17.53 2.71 9.83
CA GLU A 24 16.99 2.93 8.49
C GLU A 24 17.95 2.41 7.40
N LEU A 25 19.26 2.60 7.57
CA LEU A 25 20.26 2.07 6.65
C LEU A 25 20.26 0.53 6.63
N ALA A 26 20.20 -0.11 7.80
CA ALA A 26 20.11 -1.57 7.89
C ALA A 26 18.83 -2.10 7.25
N LEU A 27 17.69 -1.43 7.48
CA LEU A 27 16.41 -1.76 6.84
C LEU A 27 16.49 -1.62 5.31
N ALA A 28 17.06 -0.51 4.81
CA ALA A 28 17.21 -0.26 3.38
C ALA A 28 18.09 -1.32 2.71
N LEU A 29 19.25 -1.64 3.29
CA LEU A 29 20.14 -2.68 2.79
C LEU A 29 19.48 -4.06 2.83
N GLY A 30 18.75 -4.37 3.90
CA GLY A 30 17.96 -5.61 4.01
C GLY A 30 16.88 -5.70 2.93
N PHE A 31 16.15 -4.61 2.68
CA PHE A 31 15.11 -4.56 1.63
C PHE A 31 15.71 -4.70 0.23
N ILE A 32 16.82 -4.03 -0.07
CA ILE A 32 17.54 -4.19 -1.34
C ILE A 32 18.02 -5.63 -1.49
N GLY A 33 18.60 -6.22 -0.43
CA GLY A 33 19.01 -7.62 -0.41
C GLY A 33 17.86 -8.57 -0.71
N LEU A 34 16.68 -8.35 -0.10
CA LEU A 34 15.47 -9.13 -0.37
C LEU A 34 15.03 -9.02 -1.83
N VAL A 35 15.01 -7.81 -2.40
CA VAL A 35 14.64 -7.60 -3.81
C VAL A 35 15.60 -8.33 -4.76
N LEU A 36 16.91 -8.21 -4.53
CA LEU A 36 17.93 -8.90 -5.33
C LEU A 36 17.84 -10.42 -5.17
N PHE A 37 17.59 -10.91 -3.97
CA PHE A 37 17.38 -12.33 -3.70
C PHE A 37 16.18 -12.87 -4.48
N LEU A 38 15.03 -12.17 -4.43
CA LEU A 38 13.83 -12.55 -5.17
C LEU A 38 14.05 -12.51 -6.69
N ALA A 39 14.76 -11.50 -7.19
CA ALA A 39 15.13 -11.39 -8.61
C ALA A 39 16.05 -12.54 -9.06
N GLY A 40 16.93 -13.03 -8.19
CA GLY A 40 17.83 -14.13 -8.47
C GLY A 40 17.15 -15.50 -8.51
N ILE A 41 16.19 -15.77 -7.60
CA ILE A 41 15.51 -17.08 -7.53
C ILE A 41 14.32 -17.21 -8.50
N ALA A 42 13.73 -16.09 -8.92
CA ALA A 42 12.58 -16.04 -9.80
C ALA A 42 12.80 -15.04 -10.94
N PRO A 43 13.79 -15.28 -11.84
CA PRO A 43 14.03 -14.41 -12.97
C PRO A 43 12.80 -14.37 -13.86
N ARG A 44 12.37 -13.16 -14.24
CA ARG A 44 11.21 -12.98 -15.12
C ARG A 44 11.69 -12.92 -16.56
N GLU A 45 11.15 -13.80 -17.40
CA GLU A 45 11.44 -13.80 -18.84
C GLU A 45 11.05 -12.47 -19.49
N LEU A 46 11.89 -11.99 -20.40
CA LEU A 46 11.58 -10.83 -21.24
C LEU A 46 10.43 -11.21 -22.17
N ARG A 47 9.30 -10.52 -22.06
CA ARG A 47 8.17 -10.74 -22.96
C ARG A 47 8.55 -10.27 -24.37
N PRO A 48 8.07 -10.94 -25.43
CA PRO A 48 8.25 -10.45 -26.80
C PRO A 48 7.62 -9.05 -26.96
N PRO A 49 8.07 -8.26 -27.95
CA PRO A 49 7.47 -6.96 -28.24
C PRO A 49 5.96 -7.06 -28.43
N ALA A 50 5.24 -6.02 -28.00
CA ALA A 50 3.78 -5.99 -28.07
C ALA A 50 3.27 -6.05 -29.52
N ASN A 51 2.27 -6.88 -29.77
CA ASN A 51 1.57 -6.95 -31.06
C ASN A 51 0.22 -6.20 -30.93
N PRO A 52 -0.01 -5.09 -31.66
CA PRO A 52 -1.24 -4.31 -31.53
C PRO A 52 -2.47 -4.99 -32.16
N ILE A 53 -2.28 -6.01 -33.00
CA ILE A 53 -3.36 -6.69 -33.74
C ILE A 53 -3.89 -7.92 -32.98
N MET A 54 -3.09 -8.45 -32.04
CA MET A 54 -3.40 -9.69 -31.33
C MET A 54 -3.42 -9.45 -29.83
N THR A 55 -4.57 -9.66 -29.20
CA THR A 55 -4.73 -9.65 -27.75
C THR A 55 -4.50 -11.06 -27.19
N PRO A 56 -3.50 -11.30 -26.32
CA PRO A 56 -3.33 -12.58 -25.66
C PRO A 56 -4.59 -13.07 -24.93
N ALA A 57 -4.84 -14.38 -24.91
CA ALA A 57 -6.07 -14.96 -24.35
C ALA A 57 -6.21 -14.86 -22.82
N HIS A 58 -5.10 -14.74 -22.08
CA HIS A 58 -5.08 -14.73 -20.61
C HIS A 58 -4.41 -13.47 -20.04
N ILE A 59 -4.85 -12.30 -20.48
CA ILE A 59 -4.34 -11.03 -19.94
C ILE A 59 -4.97 -10.77 -18.58
N LYS A 60 -4.15 -10.79 -17.55
CA LYS A 60 -4.47 -10.28 -16.21
C LYS A 60 -3.50 -9.18 -15.86
N PRO A 61 -3.92 -8.15 -15.11
CA PRO A 61 -3.01 -7.14 -14.63
C PRO A 61 -2.10 -7.71 -13.54
N GLU A 62 -1.12 -6.92 -13.11
CA GLU A 62 -0.25 -7.24 -12.00
C GLU A 62 -1.01 -7.40 -10.68
N TRP A 63 -0.42 -8.14 -9.74
CA TRP A 63 -1.08 -8.57 -8.49
C TRP A 63 -1.66 -7.42 -7.65
N TYR A 64 -1.01 -6.25 -7.65
CA TYR A 64 -1.46 -5.08 -6.91
C TYR A 64 -2.67 -4.37 -7.53
N PHE A 65 -3.03 -4.71 -8.77
CA PHE A 65 -4.24 -4.23 -9.45
C PHE A 65 -5.39 -5.24 -9.44
N LEU A 66 -5.17 -6.46 -8.92
CA LEU A 66 -6.17 -7.53 -8.99
C LEU A 66 -7.45 -7.22 -8.22
N TRP A 67 -7.41 -6.43 -7.15
CA TRP A 67 -8.62 -6.05 -6.42
C TRP A 67 -9.55 -5.15 -7.25
N VAL A 68 -8.99 -4.21 -8.04
CA VAL A 68 -9.76 -3.37 -8.96
C VAL A 68 -10.31 -4.24 -10.09
N TYR A 69 -9.48 -5.12 -10.64
CA TYR A 69 -9.89 -6.05 -11.69
C TYR A 69 -11.00 -6.99 -11.23
N GLY A 70 -10.90 -7.54 -10.02
CA GLY A 70 -11.96 -8.36 -9.41
C GLY A 70 -13.24 -7.56 -9.20
N LEU A 71 -13.14 -6.30 -8.78
CA LEU A 71 -14.31 -5.42 -8.65
C LEU A 71 -15.01 -5.20 -10.00
N LEU A 72 -14.24 -4.93 -11.07
CA LEU A 72 -14.76 -4.76 -12.44
C LEU A 72 -15.42 -6.03 -13.02
N LYS A 73 -15.11 -7.22 -12.47
CA LYS A 73 -15.81 -8.47 -12.81
C LYS A 73 -17.15 -8.62 -12.09
N VAL A 74 -17.31 -8.01 -10.92
CA VAL A 74 -18.49 -8.20 -10.04
C VAL A 74 -19.57 -7.15 -10.31
N VAL A 75 -19.19 -5.93 -10.68
CA VAL A 75 -20.11 -4.82 -10.96
C VAL A 75 -19.91 -4.28 -12.37
N PRO A 76 -20.86 -3.49 -12.94
CA PRO A 76 -20.67 -2.86 -14.24
C PRO A 76 -19.36 -2.04 -14.29
N GLN A 77 -18.63 -2.12 -15.41
CA GLN A 77 -17.25 -1.62 -15.50
C GLN A 77 -17.11 -0.14 -15.10
N LEU A 78 -17.99 0.74 -15.59
CA LEU A 78 -17.96 2.17 -15.23
C LEU A 78 -18.19 2.40 -13.73
N LEU A 79 -19.05 1.60 -13.13
CA LEU A 79 -19.35 1.67 -11.70
C LEU A 79 -18.17 1.15 -10.87
N GLY A 80 -17.56 0.02 -11.27
CA GLY A 80 -16.38 -0.52 -10.59
C GLY A 80 -15.19 0.46 -10.65
N LEU A 81 -15.01 1.15 -11.77
CA LEU A 81 -14.01 2.19 -11.92
C LEU A 81 -14.30 3.39 -11.01
N ALA A 82 -15.56 3.85 -10.97
CA ALA A 82 -15.97 4.94 -10.09
C ALA A 82 -15.78 4.60 -8.60
N ILE A 83 -16.12 3.37 -8.18
CA ILE A 83 -15.93 2.90 -6.79
C ILE A 83 -14.46 2.87 -6.43
N SER A 84 -13.60 2.29 -7.28
CA SER A 84 -12.17 2.22 -7.01
C SER A 84 -11.50 3.60 -6.98
N ALA A 85 -11.91 4.53 -7.85
CA ALA A 85 -11.50 5.93 -7.76
C ALA A 85 -11.97 6.60 -6.45
N LEU A 86 -13.20 6.32 -6.01
CA LEU A 86 -13.73 6.85 -4.76
C LEU A 86 -12.94 6.35 -3.54
N VAL A 87 -12.44 5.12 -3.56
CA VAL A 87 -11.56 4.60 -2.48
C VAL A 87 -10.29 5.45 -2.37
N PHE A 88 -9.62 5.74 -3.50
CA PHE A 88 -8.43 6.59 -3.49
C PHE A 88 -8.74 8.02 -3.08
N LEU A 89 -9.85 8.58 -3.56
CA LEU A 89 -10.30 9.92 -3.18
C LEU A 89 -10.62 9.99 -1.66
N ALA A 90 -11.25 8.96 -1.11
CA ALA A 90 -11.54 8.89 0.32
C ALA A 90 -10.24 8.83 1.16
N LEU A 91 -9.22 8.09 0.71
CA LEU A 91 -7.90 8.07 1.36
C LEU A 91 -7.21 9.44 1.28
N PHE A 92 -7.30 10.14 0.15
CA PHE A 92 -6.78 11.48 0.01
C PHE A 92 -7.50 12.48 0.93
N LEU A 93 -8.83 12.37 1.04
CA LEU A 93 -9.65 13.24 1.89
C LEU A 93 -9.66 12.85 3.36
N LEU A 94 -8.93 11.80 3.76
CA LEU A 94 -8.91 11.27 5.13
C LEU A 94 -8.59 12.33 6.20
N PRO A 95 -7.62 13.25 6.02
CA PRO A 95 -7.33 14.30 7.01
C PRO A 95 -8.50 15.25 7.30
N TRP A 96 -9.43 15.41 6.36
CA TRP A 96 -10.62 16.26 6.49
C TRP A 96 -11.86 15.49 6.92
N LEU A 97 -11.94 14.22 6.53
CA LEU A 97 -13.04 13.32 6.88
C LEU A 97 -12.94 12.85 8.34
N ASP A 98 -11.72 12.64 8.82
CA ASP A 98 -11.48 12.23 10.19
C ASP A 98 -11.60 13.40 11.17
N ARG A 99 -12.72 13.45 11.90
CA ARG A 99 -13.00 14.46 12.93
C ARG A 99 -12.73 13.96 14.35
N SER A 100 -12.13 12.77 14.50
CA SER A 100 -11.87 12.19 15.82
C SER A 100 -10.86 13.02 16.60
N PRO A 101 -11.12 13.37 17.87
CA PRO A 101 -10.14 14.04 18.73
C PRO A 101 -9.00 13.08 19.14
N HIS A 102 -9.28 11.78 19.17
CA HIS A 102 -8.33 10.72 19.48
C HIS A 102 -7.57 10.30 18.22
N ARG A 103 -6.26 10.09 18.33
CA ARG A 103 -5.39 9.65 17.21
C ARG A 103 -4.87 8.23 17.36
N ARG A 104 -4.81 7.70 18.59
CA ARG A 104 -4.26 6.37 18.84
C ARG A 104 -5.24 5.31 18.35
N PRO A 105 -4.78 4.25 17.65
CA PRO A 105 -5.65 3.17 17.20
C PRO A 105 -6.41 2.51 18.36
N GLU A 106 -5.76 2.32 19.51
CA GLU A 106 -6.33 1.72 20.73
C GLU A 106 -7.57 2.46 21.25
N GLU A 107 -7.65 3.76 21.02
CA GLU A 107 -8.78 4.61 21.42
C GLU A 107 -9.91 4.64 20.37
N ARG A 108 -9.74 3.93 19.24
CA ARG A 108 -10.64 3.98 18.08
C ARG A 108 -10.99 2.60 17.52
N PRO A 109 -11.53 1.67 18.34
CA PRO A 109 -11.79 0.30 17.91
C PRO A 109 -12.73 0.22 16.69
N LYS A 110 -13.72 1.11 16.58
CA LYS A 110 -14.63 1.16 15.41
C LYS A 110 -13.90 1.45 14.10
N VAL A 111 -12.89 2.31 14.13
CA VAL A 111 -12.10 2.66 12.93
C VAL A 111 -11.17 1.53 12.57
N ILE A 112 -10.53 0.89 13.55
CA ILE A 112 -9.75 -0.33 13.31
C ILE A 112 -10.61 -1.39 12.64
N ILE A 113 -11.79 -1.70 13.20
CA ILE A 113 -12.69 -2.71 12.64
C ILE A 113 -13.11 -2.32 11.21
N GLY A 114 -13.47 -1.06 10.97
CA GLY A 114 -13.79 -0.56 9.63
C GLY A 114 -12.65 -0.74 8.63
N THR A 115 -11.42 -0.37 9.02
CA THR A 115 -10.21 -0.56 8.20
C THR A 115 -9.95 -2.03 7.93
N LEU A 116 -10.10 -2.91 8.93
CA LEU A 116 -9.96 -4.36 8.76
C LEU A 116 -11.00 -4.92 7.78
N LEU A 117 -12.25 -4.48 7.86
CA LEU A 117 -13.29 -4.89 6.91
C LEU A 117 -12.94 -4.47 5.47
N VAL A 118 -12.42 -3.25 5.28
CA VAL A 118 -11.94 -2.78 3.98
C VAL A 118 -10.78 -3.65 3.48
N LEU A 119 -9.79 -3.96 4.33
CA LEU A 119 -8.66 -4.81 3.98
C LEU A 119 -9.10 -6.22 3.60
N ILE A 120 -10.02 -6.82 4.35
CA ILE A 120 -10.60 -8.13 4.03
C ILE A 120 -11.32 -8.06 2.67
N GLY A 121 -12.10 -7.00 2.42
CA GLY A 121 -12.74 -6.76 1.13
C GLY A 121 -11.74 -6.70 -0.03
N LEU A 122 -10.60 -6.01 0.13
CA LEU A 122 -9.53 -5.96 -0.87
C LEU A 122 -8.90 -7.34 -1.13
N VAL A 123 -8.69 -8.15 -0.09
CA VAL A 123 -8.18 -9.53 -0.22
C VAL A 123 -9.19 -10.40 -0.97
N VAL A 124 -10.48 -10.32 -0.63
CA VAL A 124 -11.54 -11.06 -1.32
C VAL A 124 -11.61 -10.66 -2.80
N LEU A 125 -11.59 -9.36 -3.10
CA LEU A 125 -11.58 -8.87 -4.48
C LEU A 125 -10.33 -9.29 -5.25
N THR A 126 -9.17 -9.33 -4.59
CA THR A 126 -7.92 -9.84 -5.18
C THR A 126 -8.06 -11.31 -5.56
N TYR A 127 -8.65 -12.12 -4.69
CA TYR A 127 -8.94 -13.53 -4.97
C TYR A 127 -9.91 -13.71 -6.14
N VAL A 128 -10.98 -12.91 -6.19
CA VAL A 128 -11.93 -12.89 -7.33
C VAL A 128 -11.25 -12.44 -8.62
N GLY A 129 -10.34 -11.46 -8.55
CA GLY A 129 -9.54 -11.02 -9.70
C GLY A 129 -8.64 -12.14 -10.25
N LEU A 130 -8.07 -12.95 -9.34
CA LEU A 130 -7.20 -14.07 -9.70
C LEU A 130 -7.95 -15.22 -10.38
N ARG A 131 -9.21 -15.47 -10.00
CA ARG A 131 -10.06 -16.50 -10.60
C ARG A 131 -10.56 -16.06 -11.98
#